data_AF-A0A6M1YLT7-F1
#
_entry.id   AF-A0A6M1YLT7-F1
#
_cell.length_a   1.000
_cell.length_b   1.000
_cell.length_c   1.000
_cell.angle_alpha   90.00
_cell.angle_beta   90.00
_cell.angle_gamma   90.00
#
_symmetry.space_group_name_H-M   'P 1'
#
loop_
_entity.id
_entity.type
_entity.pdbx_description
1 polymer ?
#
loop_
_entity_poly.entity_id
_entity_poly.type
_entity_poly.pdbx_seq_one_letter_code
_entity_poly.pdbx_strand_id
1 'polypeptide(L)' 'EVNFKTMESKICENLFFAGEILDIDGVTGGFNFQNAWTTAYILGQSI' A
#
# COMPACT_ATOMS: atom_id res chain seq x y z
N GLU A 1 10.69 -1.69 -3.22
CA GLU A 1 11.04 -2.09 -1.84
C GLU A 1 9.89 -2.81 -1.11
N VAL A 2 8.64 -2.68 -1.57
CA VAL A 2 7.46 -3.32 -0.96
C VAL A 2 6.98 -4.52 -1.79
N ASN A 3 6.43 -5.55 -1.14
CA ASN A 3 5.73 -6.66 -1.78
C ASN A 3 4.25 -6.32 -1.96
N PHE A 4 3.80 -6.05 -3.19
CA PHE A 4 2.41 -5.65 -3.46
C PHE A 4 1.34 -6.73 -3.18
N LYS A 5 1.72 -7.97 -2.89
CA LYS A 5 0.76 -8.99 -2.46
C LYS A 5 0.43 -8.91 -0.96
N THR A 6 1.36 -8.40 -0.16
CA THR A 6 1.24 -8.35 1.31
C THR A 6 1.37 -6.96 1.90
N MET A 7 1.84 -6.01 1.09
CA MET A 7 2.27 -4.68 1.49
C MET A 7 3.43 -4.63 2.51
N GLU A 8 4.11 -5.75 2.72
CA GLU A 8 5.30 -5.85 3.58
C GLU A 8 6.56 -5.32 2.88
N SER A 9 7.46 -4.72 3.65
CA SER A 9 8.81 -4.37 3.23
C SER A 9 9.61 -5.62 2.88
N LYS A 10 10.33 -5.58 1.76
CA LYS A 10 11.27 -6.62 1.36
C LYS A 10 12.60 -6.53 2.12
N ILE A 11 12.80 -5.49 2.94
CA ILE A 11 14.07 -5.17 3.61
C ILE A 11 13.95 -5.33 5.14
N CYS A 12 12.79 -5.01 5.71
CA CYS A 12 12.56 -5.07 7.15
C CYS A 12 11.30 -5.89 7.43
N GLU A 13 11.47 -7.07 8.02
CA GLU A 13 10.36 -7.96 8.36
C GLU A 13 9.37 -7.29 9.32
N ASN A 14 8.07 -7.59 9.14
CA ASN A 14 6.96 -7.03 9.91
C ASN A 14 6.77 -5.51 9.79
N LEU A 15 7.41 -4.86 8.81
CA LEU A 15 7.17 -3.45 8.47
C LEU A 15 6.31 -3.38 7.21
N PHE A 16 5.18 -2.66 7.28
CA PHE A 16 4.21 -2.58 6.20
C PHE A 16 3.94 -1.13 5.79
N PHE A 17 3.57 -0.92 4.53
CA PHE A 17 3.29 0.40 3.97
C PHE A 17 2.01 0.39 3.14
N ALA A 18 1.15 1.39 3.30
CA ALA A 18 -0.07 1.55 2.52
C ALA A 18 -0.40 3.02 2.31
N GLY A 19 -1.16 3.33 1.26
CA GLY A 19 -1.57 4.68 0.93
C GLY A 19 -0.44 5.58 0.41
N GLU A 20 -0.59 6.88 0.65
CA GLU A 20 0.18 7.95 0.00
C GLU A 20 1.65 8.03 0.41
N ILE A 21 2.08 7.26 1.41
CA ILE A 21 3.51 7.12 1.75
C ILE A 21 4.27 6.28 0.72
N LEU A 22 3.57 5.49 -0.10
CA LEU A 22 4.12 4.78 -1.23
C LEU A 22 4.32 5.75 -2.40
N ASP A 23 5.33 5.49 -3.22
CA ASP A 23 5.57 6.22 -4.48
C ASP A 23 4.54 5.79 -5.55
N ILE A 24 3.28 6.15 -5.30
CA ILE A 24 2.12 5.92 -6.16
C ILE A 24 1.30 7.21 -6.13
N ASP A 25 1.15 7.84 -7.28
CA ASP A 25 0.32 9.04 -7.44
C ASP A 25 -0.76 8.82 -8.50
N GLY A 26 -1.99 9.14 -8.13
CA GLY A 26 -3.16 9.11 -8.99
C GLY A 26 -3.57 10.50 -9.44
N VAL A 27 -4.19 10.60 -10.61
CA VAL A 27 -4.81 11.86 -11.05
C VAL A 27 -5.93 12.29 -10.10
N THR A 28 -6.31 13.57 -10.14
CA THR A 28 -7.49 14.05 -9.39
C THR A 28 -8.76 13.30 -9.81
N GLY A 29 -9.70 13.14 -8.88
CA GLY A 29 -10.94 12.37 -9.12
C GLY A 29 -11.10 11.13 -8.25
N GLY A 30 -10.35 11.03 -7.15
CA GLY A 30 -10.51 9.96 -6.15
C GLY A 30 -9.56 8.77 -6.30
N PHE A 31 -8.63 8.81 -7.26
CA PHE A 31 -7.68 7.71 -7.48
C PHE A 31 -6.71 7.52 -6.30
N ASN A 32 -6.27 8.60 -5.64
CA ASN A 32 -5.46 8.49 -4.43
C ASN A 32 -6.24 7.86 -3.26
N PHE A 33 -7.54 8.12 -3.15
CA PHE A 33 -8.39 7.38 -2.21
C PHE A 33 -8.47 5.90 -2.57
N GLN A 34 -8.72 5.57 -3.85
CA GLN A 34 -8.75 4.18 -4.29
C GLN A 34 -7.43 3.45 -3.98
N ASN A 35 -6.28 4.11 -4.19
CA ASN A 35 -4.96 3.59 -3.82
C ASN A 35 -4.88 3.31 -2.31
N ALA A 36 -5.24 4.30 -1.48
CA ALA A 36 -5.23 4.16 -0.03
C ALA A 36 -6.11 2.99 0.46
N TRP A 37 -7.34 2.87 -0.03
CA TRP A 37 -8.26 1.80 0.36
C TRP A 37 -7.77 0.43 -0.10
N THR A 38 -7.32 0.32 -1.36
CA THR A 38 -6.89 -0.97 -1.93
C THR A 38 -5.65 -1.50 -1.23
N THR A 39 -4.64 -0.65 -1.02
CA THR A 39 -3.39 -1.07 -0.35
C THR A 39 -3.63 -1.40 1.13
N ALA A 40 -4.46 -0.64 1.84
CA ALA A 40 -4.83 -0.96 3.21
C ALA A 40 -5.60 -2.28 3.32
N TYR A 41 -6.50 -2.56 2.37
CA TYR A 41 -7.23 -3.84 2.31
C TYR A 41 -6.29 -5.03 2.10
N ILE A 42 -5.35 -4.94 1.15
CA ILE A 42 -4.37 -6.01 0.88
C ILE A 42 -3.50 -6.26 2.12
N LEU A 43 -3.02 -5.20 2.76
CA LEU A 43 -2.25 -5.28 4.01
C LEU A 43 -3.05 -6.02 5.08
N GLY A 44 -4.30 -5.61 5.32
CA GLY A 44 -5.16 -6.22 6.34
C GLY A 44 -5.54 -7.68 6.09
N GLN A 45 -5.47 -8.16 4.83
CA GLN A 45 -5.65 -9.58 4.49
C GLN A 45 -4.37 -10.42 4.66
N SER A 46 -3.23 -9.77 4.85
CA SER A 46 -1.90 -10.40 4.87
C SER A 46 -1.29 -10.50 6.27
N ILE A 47 -2.03 -10.01 7.28
CA ILE A 47 -1.77 -10.17 8.72
C ILE A 47 -2.69 -11.28 9.25
#